data_AF-K6DG12-F1
#
_entry.id   AF-K6DG12-F1
#
_cell.length_a   1.000
_cell.length_b   1.000
_cell.length_c   1.000
_cell.angle_alpha   90.00
_cell.angle_beta   90.00
_cell.angle_gamma   90.00
#
_symmetry.space_group_name_H-M   'P 1'
#
loop_
_entity.id
_entity.type
_entity.pdbx_description
1 polymer ?
#
loop_
_entity_poly.entity_id
_entity_poly.type
_entity_poly.pdbx_seq_one_letter_code
_entity_poly.pdbx_strand_id
1 'polypeptide(L)'
;MSNKNAGGPQLIRLESQLSRSRELVWSGYAVFIWSIAYMIPHLYWALGGTIGMSILKPSVLELPQWELINWLASAFLTVAGFLGIALIYFGNSKPLKWLLLTITLAGSSVAASHGIYGIIYRLLQIAGVVNLESGLFNVNEHAFVLWDLLLFEPWFLIEGILLAVLGWCSFNKSSERRIWLILCTFGIIIGLVTGLIGVRFA
;
A
#
# COMPACT_ATOMS: atom_id res chain seq x y z
N MET A 1 -47.05 -12.03 -32.62
CA MET A 1 -46.48 -12.19 -31.27
C MET A 1 -44.98 -11.97 -31.36
N SER A 2 -44.49 -10.80 -30.94
CA SER A 2 -43.05 -10.47 -30.97
C SER A 2 -42.39 -10.98 -29.69
N ASN A 3 -41.37 -11.82 -29.85
CA ASN A 3 -40.65 -12.51 -28.77
C ASN A 3 -39.72 -11.51 -28.05
N LYS A 4 -40.17 -10.98 -26.91
CA LYS A 4 -39.44 -9.98 -26.10
C LYS A 4 -38.39 -10.55 -25.13
N ASN A 5 -38.15 -11.86 -25.10
CA ASN A 5 -37.41 -12.49 -23.99
C ASN A 5 -35.98 -12.98 -24.29
N ALA A 6 -35.39 -12.64 -25.44
CA ALA A 6 -34.05 -13.15 -25.81
C ALA A 6 -32.87 -12.26 -25.35
N GLY A 7 -33.10 -11.03 -24.87
CA GLY A 7 -32.03 -10.05 -24.60
C GLY A 7 -31.47 -10.03 -23.17
N GLY A 8 -32.20 -10.52 -22.16
CA GLY A 8 -31.87 -10.32 -20.74
C GLY A 8 -30.50 -10.85 -20.29
N PRO A 9 -30.14 -12.12 -20.56
CA PRO A 9 -28.89 -12.69 -20.05
C PRO A 9 -27.62 -12.11 -20.68
N GLN A 10 -27.68 -11.73 -21.97
CA GLN A 10 -26.53 -11.13 -22.67
C GLN A 10 -26.29 -9.69 -22.25
N LEU A 11 -27.37 -8.92 -22.06
CA LEU A 11 -27.28 -7.51 -21.64
C LEU A 11 -26.70 -7.39 -20.22
N ILE A 12 -27.17 -8.24 -19.29
CA ILE A 12 -26.63 -8.33 -17.91
C ILE A 12 -25.14 -8.72 -17.92
N ARG A 13 -24.73 -9.64 -18.80
CA ARG A 13 -23.32 -10.02 -18.93
C ARG A 13 -22.47 -8.86 -19.43
N LEU A 14 -22.94 -8.09 -20.41
CA LEU A 14 -22.21 -6.95 -20.95
C LEU A 14 -22.05 -5.83 -19.91
N GLU A 15 -23.13 -5.49 -19.19
CA GLU A 15 -23.10 -4.47 -18.13
C GLU A 15 -22.13 -4.84 -17.01
N SER A 16 -22.12 -6.10 -16.58
CA SER A 16 -21.19 -6.59 -15.55
C SER A 16 -19.74 -6.59 -16.00
N GLN A 17 -19.47 -6.85 -17.29
CA GLN A 17 -18.11 -6.75 -17.85
C GLN A 17 -17.64 -5.29 -17.94
N LEU A 18 -18.53 -4.38 -18.33
CA LEU A 18 -18.24 -2.95 -18.41
C LEU A 18 -18.02 -2.32 -17.03
N SER A 19 -18.86 -2.63 -16.04
CA SER A 19 -18.67 -2.12 -14.67
C SER A 19 -17.33 -2.60 -14.09
N ARG A 20 -16.94 -3.84 -14.39
CA ARG A 20 -15.69 -4.41 -13.89
C ARG A 20 -14.45 -3.84 -14.58
N SER A 21 -14.52 -3.61 -15.88
CA SER A 21 -13.49 -2.85 -16.59
C SER A 21 -13.32 -1.46 -15.97
N ARG A 22 -14.43 -0.82 -15.60
CA ARG A 22 -14.42 0.47 -14.90
C ARG A 22 -13.83 0.37 -13.49
N GLU A 23 -14.17 -0.65 -12.70
CA GLU A 23 -13.59 -0.91 -11.37
C GLU A 23 -12.07 -1.09 -11.44
N LEU A 24 -11.57 -1.87 -12.41
CA LEU A 24 -10.13 -2.06 -12.64
C LEU A 24 -9.44 -0.74 -13.00
N VAL A 25 -10.04 0.05 -13.88
CA VAL A 25 -9.48 1.36 -14.28
C VAL A 25 -9.42 2.32 -13.10
N TRP A 26 -10.49 2.45 -12.32
CA TRP A 26 -10.49 3.34 -11.16
C TRP A 26 -9.53 2.89 -10.06
N SER A 27 -9.46 1.59 -9.78
CA SER A 27 -8.51 1.07 -8.79
C SER A 27 -7.06 1.28 -9.24
N GLY A 28 -6.76 1.12 -10.53
CA GLY A 28 -5.42 1.40 -11.06
C GLY A 28 -5.05 2.89 -10.98
N TYR A 29 -5.99 3.80 -11.26
CA TYR A 29 -5.76 5.23 -11.05
C TYR A 29 -5.65 5.62 -9.57
N ALA A 30 -6.41 4.97 -8.69
CA ALA A 30 -6.31 5.21 -7.25
C ALA A 30 -4.92 4.85 -6.74
N VAL A 31 -4.38 3.68 -7.11
CA VAL A 31 -2.99 3.29 -6.81
C VAL A 31 -2.02 4.33 -7.38
N PHE A 32 -2.12 4.66 -8.68
CA PHE A 32 -1.22 5.63 -9.29
C PHE A 32 -1.19 6.98 -8.56
N ILE A 33 -2.35 7.58 -8.32
CA ILE A 33 -2.46 8.89 -7.67
C ILE A 33 -1.92 8.81 -6.24
N TRP A 34 -2.29 7.77 -5.49
CA TRP A 34 -1.88 7.61 -4.10
C TRP A 34 -0.37 7.42 -3.97
N SER A 35 0.23 6.51 -4.76
CA SER A 35 1.66 6.26 -4.70
C SER A 35 2.47 7.47 -5.16
N ILE A 36 2.03 8.20 -6.19
CA ILE A 36 2.71 9.42 -6.64
C ILE A 36 2.57 10.54 -5.61
N ALA A 37 1.40 10.69 -4.98
CA ALA A 37 1.22 11.66 -3.91
C ALA A 37 2.13 11.34 -2.71
N TYR A 38 2.24 10.06 -2.34
CA TYR A 38 3.09 9.63 -1.24
C TYR A 38 4.59 9.72 -1.59
N MET A 39 4.95 9.56 -2.86
CA MET A 39 6.33 9.72 -3.34
C MET A 39 6.84 11.15 -3.17
N ILE A 40 6.00 12.17 -3.31
CA ILE A 40 6.43 13.58 -3.32
C ILE A 40 7.19 13.98 -2.03
N PRO A 41 6.69 13.71 -0.80
CA PRO A 41 7.45 13.96 0.43
C PRO A 41 8.83 13.30 0.44
N HIS A 42 8.92 12.04 0.01
CA HIS A 42 10.18 11.31 -0.06
C HIS A 42 11.13 11.92 -1.09
N LEU A 43 10.65 12.30 -2.27
CA LEU A 43 11.48 12.94 -3.28
C LEU A 43 11.98 14.30 -2.80
N TYR A 44 11.14 15.05 -2.10
CA TYR A 44 11.54 16.32 -1.48
C TYR A 44 12.70 16.13 -0.48
N TRP A 45 12.61 15.15 0.43
CA TRP A 45 13.69 14.85 1.36
C TRP A 45 14.93 14.26 0.68
N ALA A 46 14.75 13.47 -0.38
CA ALA A 46 15.85 12.95 -1.20
C ALA A 46 16.63 14.07 -1.92
N LEU A 47 15.97 15.20 -2.23
CA LEU A 47 16.58 16.38 -2.83
C LEU A 47 17.15 17.36 -1.79
N GLY A 48 17.27 16.96 -0.52
CA GLY A 48 17.82 17.78 0.55
C GLY A 48 16.80 18.72 1.23
N GLY A 49 15.51 18.49 1.01
CA GLY A 49 14.44 19.21 1.70
C GLY A 49 14.51 19.05 3.23
N THR A 50 14.14 20.10 3.97
CA THR A 50 14.28 20.15 5.43
C THR A 50 12.97 20.35 6.20
N ILE A 51 11.86 20.58 5.51
CA ILE A 51 10.54 20.70 6.15
C ILE A 51 10.20 19.40 6.88
N GLY A 52 9.74 19.53 8.13
CA GLY A 52 9.36 18.40 8.98
C GLY A 52 10.53 17.65 9.63
N MET A 53 11.78 17.96 9.26
CA MET A 53 12.97 17.27 9.81
C MET A 53 13.12 17.43 11.32
N SER A 54 12.72 18.58 11.88
CA SER A 54 12.73 18.83 13.33
C SER A 54 11.70 17.99 14.10
N ILE A 55 10.73 17.38 13.40
CA ILE A 55 9.70 16.52 13.96
C ILE A 55 10.11 15.05 13.83
N LEU A 56 11.11 14.72 13.01
CA LEU A 56 11.62 13.36 12.86
C LEU A 56 12.48 12.95 14.06
N LYS A 57 12.62 11.63 14.27
CA LYS A 57 13.46 11.10 15.35
C LYS A 57 14.91 11.62 15.18
N PRO A 58 15.55 12.23 16.19
CA PRO A 58 16.87 12.85 16.07
C PRO A 58 17.95 11.92 15.50
N SER A 59 17.90 10.63 15.85
CA SER A 59 18.83 9.61 15.37
C SER A 59 18.77 9.38 13.86
N VAL A 60 17.67 9.75 13.19
CA VAL A 60 17.48 9.55 11.74
C VAL A 60 18.22 10.62 10.93
N LEU A 61 18.36 11.83 11.46
CA LEU A 61 19.10 12.93 10.84
C LEU A 61 20.61 12.67 10.79
N GLU A 62 21.11 11.84 11.70
CA GLU A 62 22.52 11.45 11.79
C GLU A 62 22.84 10.21 10.94
N LEU A 63 21.83 9.56 10.34
CA LEU A 63 22.07 8.43 9.45
C LEU A 63 22.62 8.94 8.11
N PRO A 64 23.83 8.52 7.68
CA PRO A 64 24.39 8.86 6.37
C PRO A 64 23.52 8.40 5.19
N GLN A 65 22.50 7.59 5.48
CA GLN A 65 21.64 6.91 4.53
C GLN A 65 20.25 7.56 4.38
N TRP A 66 19.94 8.65 5.12
CA TRP A 66 18.62 9.30 5.07
C TRP A 66 18.21 9.69 3.64
N GLU A 67 19.12 10.32 2.90
CA GLU A 67 18.89 10.70 1.50
C GLU A 67 18.66 9.46 0.62
N LEU A 68 19.50 8.43 0.80
CA LEU A 68 19.41 7.17 0.06
C LEU A 68 18.08 6.44 0.30
N ILE A 69 17.62 6.38 1.55
CA ILE A 69 16.33 5.77 1.92
C ILE A 69 15.19 6.49 1.21
N ASN A 70 15.23 7.82 1.18
CA ASN A 70 14.21 8.61 0.50
C ASN A 70 14.26 8.50 -1.03
N TRP A 71 15.46 8.38 -1.63
CA TRP A 71 15.59 8.04 -3.05
C TRP A 71 14.99 6.67 -3.37
N LEU A 72 15.30 5.65 -2.55
CA LEU A 72 14.75 4.31 -2.71
C LEU A 72 13.22 4.31 -2.55
N ALA A 73 12.69 4.95 -1.50
CA ALA A 73 11.26 5.10 -1.30
C ALA A 73 10.59 5.76 -2.49
N SER A 74 11.18 6.84 -3.03
CA SER A 74 10.66 7.54 -4.21
C SER A 74 10.61 6.63 -5.44
N ALA A 75 11.65 5.84 -5.67
CA ALA A 75 11.69 4.88 -6.77
C ALA A 75 10.63 3.77 -6.59
N PHE A 76 10.53 3.18 -5.40
CA PHE A 76 9.55 2.14 -5.11
C PHE A 76 8.11 2.63 -5.26
N LEU A 77 7.78 3.81 -4.73
CA LEU A 77 6.45 4.41 -4.84
C LEU A 77 6.11 4.79 -6.29
N THR A 78 7.10 5.24 -7.07
CA THR A 78 6.91 5.46 -8.51
C THR A 78 6.56 4.15 -9.22
N VAL A 79 7.32 3.07 -8.97
CA VAL A 79 7.04 1.74 -9.54
C VAL A 79 5.66 1.23 -9.11
N ALA A 80 5.29 1.38 -7.83
CA ALA A 80 3.98 1.01 -7.31
C ALA A 80 2.86 1.78 -8.05
N GLY A 81 3.02 3.09 -8.24
CA GLY A 81 2.04 3.88 -8.97
C GLY A 81 1.84 3.39 -10.41
N PHE A 82 2.93 3.11 -11.13
CA PHE A 82 2.87 2.59 -12.49
C PHE A 82 2.37 1.14 -12.57
N LEU A 83 2.40 0.37 -11.49
CA LEU A 83 1.83 -0.98 -11.43
C LEU A 83 0.31 -0.97 -11.69
N GLY A 84 -0.39 0.02 -11.14
CA GLY A 84 -1.83 0.26 -11.40
C GLY A 84 -2.12 0.48 -12.88
N ILE A 85 -1.33 1.34 -13.51
CA ILE A 85 -1.43 1.63 -14.94
C ILE A 85 -1.08 0.39 -15.77
N ALA A 86 -0.03 -0.34 -15.40
CA ALA A 86 0.41 -1.53 -16.11
C ALA A 86 -0.67 -2.63 -16.11
N LEU A 87 -1.39 -2.83 -14.98
CA LEU A 87 -2.47 -3.81 -14.92
C LEU A 87 -3.67 -3.44 -15.81
N ILE A 88 -3.96 -2.15 -15.98
CA ILE A 88 -5.02 -1.67 -16.89
C ILE A 88 -4.69 -2.03 -18.35
N TYR A 89 -3.48 -1.72 -18.81
CA TYR A 89 -3.12 -1.83 -20.23
C TYR A 89 -2.58 -3.22 -20.61
N PHE A 90 -1.84 -3.87 -19.71
CA PHE A 90 -1.15 -5.14 -19.99
C PHE A 90 -1.83 -6.36 -19.37
N GLY A 91 -2.93 -6.16 -18.63
CA GLY A 91 -3.68 -7.24 -17.97
C GLY A 91 -4.33 -8.27 -18.92
N ASN A 92 -4.30 -8.04 -20.24
CA ASN A 92 -4.81 -8.98 -21.24
C ASN A 92 -3.82 -10.12 -21.56
N SER A 93 -2.51 -9.90 -21.36
CA SER A 93 -1.49 -10.93 -21.55
C SER A 93 -1.39 -11.80 -20.30
N LYS A 94 -1.70 -13.11 -20.41
CA LYS A 94 -1.69 -14.03 -19.26
C LYS A 94 -0.38 -14.03 -18.46
N PRO A 95 0.82 -14.25 -19.04
CA PRO A 95 2.05 -14.31 -18.26
C PRO A 95 2.36 -12.97 -17.57
N LEU A 96 2.16 -11.86 -18.27
CA LEU A 96 2.43 -10.53 -17.74
C LEU A 96 1.42 -10.17 -16.64
N LYS A 97 0.13 -10.49 -16.83
CA LYS A 97 -0.89 -10.31 -15.81
C LYS A 97 -0.51 -11.03 -14.51
N TRP A 98 -0.09 -12.29 -14.57
CA TRP A 98 0.30 -13.04 -13.37
C TRP A 98 1.54 -12.46 -12.70
N LEU A 99 2.54 -12.02 -13.46
CA LEU A 99 3.70 -11.32 -12.90
C LEU A 99 3.27 -10.04 -12.15
N LEU A 100 2.46 -9.19 -12.79
CA LEU A 100 1.99 -7.94 -12.20
C LEU A 100 1.13 -8.20 -10.95
N LEU A 101 0.28 -9.23 -10.96
CA LEU A 101 -0.51 -9.64 -9.80
C LEU A 101 0.36 -10.17 -8.66
N THR A 102 1.43 -10.91 -8.94
CA THR A 102 2.38 -11.36 -7.91
C THR A 102 3.10 -10.17 -7.27
N ILE A 103 3.53 -9.20 -8.08
CA ILE A 103 4.14 -7.95 -7.57
C ILE A 103 3.13 -7.17 -6.73
N THR A 104 1.88 -7.06 -7.22
CA THR A 104 0.78 -6.39 -6.50
C THR A 104 0.48 -7.09 -5.17
N LEU A 105 0.52 -8.42 -5.14
CA LEU A 105 0.31 -9.22 -3.94
C LEU A 105 1.42 -8.95 -2.92
N ALA A 106 2.68 -9.01 -3.36
CA ALA A 106 3.83 -8.74 -2.51
C ALA A 106 3.79 -7.30 -1.97
N GLY A 107 3.57 -6.31 -2.84
CA GLY A 107 3.43 -4.91 -2.46
C GLY A 107 2.30 -4.68 -1.46
N SER A 108 1.11 -5.26 -1.72
CA SER A 108 -0.02 -5.16 -0.79
C SER A 108 0.28 -5.76 0.57
N SER A 109 0.96 -6.90 0.60
CA SER A 109 1.30 -7.62 1.82
C SER A 109 2.31 -6.84 2.65
N VAL A 110 3.39 -6.37 2.02
CA VAL A 110 4.44 -5.59 2.67
C VAL A 110 3.86 -4.26 3.18
N ALA A 111 3.20 -3.48 2.34
CA ALA A 111 2.70 -2.16 2.71
C ALA A 111 1.62 -2.24 3.81
N ALA A 112 0.65 -3.15 3.70
CA ALA A 112 -0.37 -3.30 4.73
C ALA A 112 0.20 -3.87 6.03
N SER A 113 1.12 -4.83 5.98
CA SER A 113 1.77 -5.34 7.21
C SER A 113 2.61 -4.27 7.90
N HIS A 114 3.33 -3.45 7.14
CA HIS A 114 4.11 -2.33 7.65
C HIS A 114 3.19 -1.31 8.35
N GLY A 115 2.16 -0.83 7.66
CA GLY A 115 1.24 0.15 8.23
C GLY A 115 0.46 -0.37 9.45
N ILE A 116 0.00 -1.63 9.43
CA ILE A 116 -0.67 -2.24 10.60
C ILE A 116 0.31 -2.33 11.78
N TYR A 117 1.50 -2.89 11.53
CA TYR A 117 2.52 -3.02 12.57
C TYR A 117 2.88 -1.67 13.16
N GLY A 118 3.17 -0.68 12.31
CA GLY A 118 3.56 0.66 12.71
C GLY A 118 2.46 1.36 13.51
N ILE A 119 1.21 1.35 13.04
CA ILE A 119 0.07 1.91 13.79
C ILE A 119 -0.01 1.29 15.19
N ILE A 120 -0.04 -0.05 15.28
CA ILE A 120 -0.15 -0.74 16.57
C ILE A 120 1.05 -0.42 17.46
N TYR A 121 2.26 -0.48 16.91
CA TYR A 121 3.49 -0.24 17.65
C TYR A 121 3.56 1.18 18.21
N ARG A 122 3.21 2.21 17.42
CA ARG A 122 3.14 3.61 17.87
C ARG A 122 2.04 3.82 18.92
N LEU A 123 0.87 3.20 18.75
CA LEU A 123 -0.19 3.25 19.77
C LEU A 123 0.25 2.63 21.10
N LEU A 124 0.98 1.50 21.06
CA LEU A 124 1.55 0.88 22.26
C LEU A 124 2.62 1.75 22.93
N GLN A 125 3.40 2.50 22.16
CA GLN A 125 4.34 3.50 22.69
C GLN A 125 3.61 4.63 23.40
N ILE A 126 2.57 5.19 22.79
CA ILE A 126 1.74 6.25 23.38
C ILE A 126 1.04 5.76 24.66
N ALA A 127 0.58 4.51 24.67
CA ALA A 127 -0.04 3.89 25.84
C ALA A 127 0.95 3.53 26.96
N GLY A 128 2.26 3.69 26.75
CA GLY A 128 3.30 3.34 27.72
C GLY A 128 3.51 1.83 27.90
N VAL A 129 2.97 1.00 27.00
CA VAL A 129 3.16 -0.46 27.01
C VAL A 129 4.55 -0.82 26.47
N VAL A 130 5.01 -0.07 25.46
CA VAL A 130 6.35 -0.20 24.87
C VAL A 130 7.13 1.08 25.14
N ASN A 131 8.27 0.96 25.82
CA ASN A 131 9.11 2.12 26.12
C ASN A 131 9.87 2.61 24.89
N LEU A 132 10.10 3.92 24.84
CA LEU A 132 11.05 4.56 23.94
C LEU A 132 12.44 4.54 24.59
N GLU A 133 13.50 4.70 23.80
CA GLU A 133 14.88 4.74 24.33
C GLU A 133 15.09 5.83 25.37
N SER A 134 14.37 6.95 25.23
CA SER A 134 14.34 8.10 26.12
C SER A 134 13.37 7.96 27.30
N GLY A 135 12.62 6.85 27.39
CA GLY A 135 11.67 6.57 28.49
C GLY A 135 10.21 6.48 28.04
N LEU A 136 9.30 6.95 28.89
CA LEU A 136 7.86 6.96 28.61
C LEU A 136 7.51 8.03 27.57
N PHE A 137 6.40 7.84 26.86
CA PHE A 137 5.96 8.80 25.85
C PHE A 137 5.65 10.19 26.43
N ASN A 138 6.48 11.18 26.06
CA ASN A 138 6.22 12.61 26.20
C ASN A 138 5.99 13.25 24.81
N VAL A 139 4.89 13.97 24.63
CA VAL A 139 4.52 14.60 23.34
C VAL A 139 5.54 15.61 22.82
N ASN A 140 6.19 16.35 23.73
CA ASN A 140 7.16 17.39 23.35
C ASN A 140 8.49 16.79 22.89
N GLU A 141 8.83 15.61 23.40
CA GLU A 141 10.10 14.92 23.10
C GLU A 141 9.94 13.89 21.98
N HIS A 142 8.73 13.37 21.79
CA HIS A 142 8.43 12.25 20.89
C HIS A 142 7.40 12.61 19.82
N ALA A 143 7.38 13.85 19.36
CA ALA A 143 6.52 14.29 18.27
C ALA A 143 6.65 13.41 17.00
N PHE A 144 7.82 12.81 16.77
CA PHE A 144 8.05 11.84 15.68
C PHE A 144 7.13 10.61 15.74
N VAL A 145 6.76 10.15 16.94
CA VAL A 145 5.84 9.00 17.11
C VAL A 145 4.46 9.34 16.57
N LEU A 146 4.00 10.58 16.81
CA LEU A 146 2.73 11.08 16.30
C LEU A 146 2.80 11.34 14.79
N TRP A 147 3.94 11.86 14.31
CA TRP A 147 4.14 12.12 12.90
C TRP A 147 4.13 10.83 12.08
N ASP A 148 4.84 9.80 12.54
CA ASP A 148 4.79 8.45 11.97
C ASP A 148 3.34 7.93 11.96
N LEU A 149 2.68 7.95 13.11
CA LEU A 149 1.32 7.42 13.28
C LEU A 149 0.27 8.13 12.41
N LEU A 150 0.39 9.44 12.19
CA LEU A 150 -0.62 10.23 11.50
C LEU A 150 -0.37 10.33 10.00
N LEU A 151 0.89 10.29 9.56
CA LEU A 151 1.24 10.50 8.15
C LEU A 151 1.71 9.21 7.49
N PHE A 152 2.80 8.61 7.96
CA PHE A 152 3.49 7.53 7.26
C PHE A 152 2.75 6.19 7.35
N GLU A 153 2.40 5.77 8.57
CA GLU A 153 1.80 4.44 8.77
C GLU A 153 0.42 4.30 8.10
N PRO A 154 -0.47 5.31 8.18
CA PRO A 154 -1.74 5.28 7.44
C PRO A 154 -1.53 5.31 5.93
N TRP A 155 -0.52 6.04 5.43
CA TRP A 155 -0.23 6.09 4.00
C TRP A 155 0.15 4.72 3.45
N PHE A 156 1.04 4.00 4.15
CA PHE A 156 1.41 2.62 3.83
C PHE A 156 0.22 1.66 3.90
N LEU A 157 -0.61 1.76 4.93
CA LEU A 157 -1.78 0.90 5.05
C LEU A 157 -2.76 1.11 3.89
N ILE A 158 -3.05 2.36 3.55
CA ILE A 158 -3.96 2.69 2.44
C ILE A 158 -3.37 2.20 1.12
N GLU A 159 -2.07 2.40 0.87
CA GLU A 159 -1.37 1.86 -0.31
C GLU A 159 -1.55 0.34 -0.40
N GLY A 160 -1.32 -0.39 0.69
CA GLY A 160 -1.51 -1.83 0.74
C GLY A 160 -2.94 -2.27 0.44
N ILE A 161 -3.93 -1.55 0.97
CA ILE A 161 -5.36 -1.80 0.69
C ILE A 161 -5.68 -1.52 -0.78
N LEU A 162 -5.20 -0.43 -1.35
CA LEU A 162 -5.44 -0.07 -2.75
C LEU A 162 -4.85 -1.11 -3.71
N LEU A 163 -3.63 -1.61 -3.44
CA LEU A 163 -3.02 -2.70 -4.19
C LEU A 163 -3.83 -4.01 -4.08
N ALA A 164 -4.32 -4.35 -2.88
CA ALA A 164 -5.18 -5.51 -2.70
C ALA A 164 -6.51 -5.37 -3.48
N VAL A 165 -7.11 -4.19 -3.49
CA VAL A 165 -8.32 -3.88 -4.26
C VAL A 165 -8.05 -3.97 -5.77
N LEU A 166 -6.93 -3.43 -6.25
CA LEU A 166 -6.51 -3.51 -7.65
C LEU A 166 -6.41 -4.96 -8.14
N GLY A 167 -5.77 -5.83 -7.35
CA GLY A 167 -5.70 -7.26 -7.67
C GLY A 167 -7.07 -7.94 -7.64
N TRP A 168 -7.93 -7.59 -6.68
CA TRP A 168 -9.30 -8.11 -6.60
C TRP A 168 -10.14 -7.72 -7.84
N CYS A 169 -10.06 -6.46 -8.27
CA CYS A 169 -10.74 -5.95 -9.46
C CYS A 169 -10.24 -6.61 -10.76
N SER A 170 -9.02 -7.14 -10.76
CA SER A 170 -8.42 -7.85 -11.90
C SER A 170 -9.00 -9.26 -12.15
N PHE A 171 -9.76 -9.81 -11.19
CA PHE A 171 -10.36 -11.15 -11.31
C PHE A 171 -11.85 -11.12 -11.64
N ASN A 172 -12.26 -12.09 -12.47
CA ASN A 172 -13.62 -12.20 -12.94
C ASN A 172 -14.49 -13.15 -12.11
N LYS A 173 -13.91 -14.22 -11.56
CA LYS A 173 -14.65 -15.22 -10.79
C LYS A 173 -14.64 -14.87 -9.31
N SER A 174 -15.76 -15.11 -8.63
CA SER A 174 -15.86 -14.93 -7.18
C SER A 174 -14.90 -15.85 -6.41
N SER A 175 -14.62 -17.06 -6.93
CA SER A 175 -13.64 -17.98 -6.36
C SER A 175 -12.22 -17.43 -6.43
N GLU A 176 -11.80 -16.89 -7.57
CA GLU A 176 -10.47 -16.28 -7.77
C GLU A 176 -10.28 -15.07 -6.84
N ARG A 177 -11.32 -14.23 -6.74
CA ARG A 177 -11.38 -13.11 -5.81
C ARG A 177 -11.21 -13.56 -4.35
N ARG A 178 -11.92 -14.60 -3.91
CA ARG A 178 -11.76 -15.16 -2.55
C ARG A 178 -10.34 -15.68 -2.32
N ILE A 179 -9.77 -16.41 -3.26
CA ILE A 179 -8.39 -16.90 -3.19
C ILE A 179 -7.42 -15.72 -3.06
N TRP A 180 -7.62 -14.66 -3.85
CA TRP A 180 -6.82 -13.45 -3.78
C TRP A 180 -6.83 -12.81 -2.38
N LEU A 181 -7.99 -12.63 -1.75
CA LEU A 181 -8.05 -12.09 -0.38
C LEU A 181 -7.39 -13.01 0.65
N ILE A 182 -7.52 -14.33 0.50
CA ILE A 182 -6.82 -15.29 1.37
C ILE A 182 -5.31 -15.11 1.23
N LEU A 183 -4.80 -14.97 0.01
CA LEU A 183 -3.38 -14.74 -0.25
C LEU A 183 -2.90 -13.40 0.32
N CYS A 184 -3.64 -12.31 0.11
CA CYS A 184 -3.31 -11.02 0.73
C CYS A 184 -3.29 -11.12 2.26
N THR A 185 -4.31 -11.73 2.84
CA THR A 185 -4.40 -11.91 4.31
C THR A 185 -3.23 -12.73 4.84
N PHE A 186 -2.91 -13.83 4.16
CA PHE A 186 -1.79 -14.69 4.52
C PHE A 186 -0.44 -13.95 4.40
N GLY A 187 -0.25 -13.19 3.32
CA GLY A 187 0.95 -12.37 3.13
C GLY A 187 1.09 -11.27 4.20
N ILE A 188 0.00 -10.62 4.58
CA ILE A 188 -0.03 -9.64 5.68
C ILE A 188 0.35 -10.31 7.00
N ILE A 189 -0.24 -11.48 7.32
CA ILE A 189 0.08 -12.24 8.53
C ILE A 189 1.58 -12.60 8.55
N ILE A 190 2.13 -13.09 7.44
CA ILE A 190 3.57 -13.36 7.33
C ILE A 190 4.37 -12.09 7.62
N GLY A 191 4.06 -10.98 6.94
CA GLY A 191 4.77 -9.71 7.15
C GLY A 191 4.72 -9.24 8.60
N LEU A 192 3.57 -9.35 9.26
CA LEU A 192 3.41 -9.05 10.68
C LEU A 192 4.26 -9.95 11.57
N VAL A 193 4.22 -11.27 11.35
CA VAL A 193 5.03 -12.24 12.11
C VAL A 193 6.53 -11.98 11.92
N THR A 194 6.95 -11.70 10.69
CA THR A 194 8.35 -11.35 10.38
C THR A 194 8.78 -10.07 11.08
N GLY A 195 7.92 -9.02 11.08
CA GLY A 195 8.17 -7.79 11.83
C GLY A 195 8.28 -8.03 13.34
N LEU A 196 7.41 -8.87 13.91
CA LEU A 196 7.42 -9.23 15.33
C LEU A 196 8.67 -10.03 15.75
N ILE A 197 9.22 -10.86 14.86
CA ILE A 197 10.43 -11.66 15.13
C ILE A 197 11.71 -10.79 15.08
N GLY A 198 11.59 -9.50 14.76
CA GLY A 198 12.69 -8.55 14.86
C GLY A 198 13.43 -8.30 13.54
N VAL A 199 12.84 -8.69 12.40
CA VAL A 199 13.20 -8.05 11.13
C VAL A 199 12.58 -6.65 11.19
N ARG A 200 13.31 -5.72 11.81
CA ARG A 200 12.92 -4.31 11.82
C ARG A 200 12.89 -3.86 10.36
N PHE A 201 11.71 -3.48 9.86
CA PHE A 201 11.63 -2.71 8.62
C PHE A 201 12.48 -1.47 8.87
N ALA A 202 13.61 -1.40 8.17
CA ALA A 202 14.62 -0.37 8.35
C ALA A 202 14.06 1.01 8.03
#